data_AF-A0A1U8N6V5-F1
#
_entry.id   AF-A0A1U8N6V5-F1
#
_cell.length_a   1.000
_cell.length_b   1.000
_cell.length_c   1.000
_cell.angle_alpha   90.00
_cell.angle_beta   90.00
_cell.angle_gamma   90.00
#
_symmetry.space_group_name_H-M   'P 1'
#
loop_
_entity.id
_entity.type
_entity.pdbx_description
1 polymer ?
#
loop_
_entity_poly.entity_id
_entity_poly.type
_entity_poly.pdbx_seq_one_letter_code
_entity_poly.pdbx_strand_id
1 'polypeptide(L)'
;MAQLDHLQLIRARVPIARRKTGGGGPPPQRGGGHGGALRTETQAAMAEQQAVKPAAFVDPSLLLRVQIDGHIAESEWDRLGLSVVSSDADRTVLLFSSTGDLTEFMDRLGKFDAPPANPGQKNPNYAGLVGRINGIAGLAPRDRLGPKIKAMGFTESADLQDDTRYVLDVELWEFGTRPQREAKVAEIEQFLIAQGSAVYDTYIGPSITVMRVEATGRSVRPLLGVPEIAIIDLPPEPDLEAQPLVALDAGGVPPVLEPSE
;
A
#
# COMPACT_ATOMS: atom_id res chain seq x y z
N MET A 1 -36.35 25.25 23.07
CA MET A 1 -37.22 24.73 21.99
C MET A 1 -36.54 25.09 20.67
N ALA A 2 -36.28 24.11 19.80
CA ALA A 2 -35.58 24.37 18.54
C ALA A 2 -36.47 25.23 17.63
N GLN A 3 -35.94 26.37 17.18
CA GLN A 3 -36.70 27.51 16.65
C GLN A 3 -36.55 27.68 15.13
N LEU A 4 -36.18 26.63 14.41
CA LEU A 4 -36.07 26.63 12.95
C LEU A 4 -36.72 25.38 12.36
N ASP A 5 -37.58 25.58 11.36
CA ASP A 5 -38.17 24.52 10.56
C ASP A 5 -37.07 23.70 9.90
N HIS A 6 -37.08 22.39 10.14
CA HIS A 6 -36.13 21.48 9.52
C HIS A 6 -36.43 21.35 8.03
N LEU A 7 -35.38 21.40 7.22
CA LEU A 7 -35.46 21.29 5.78
C LEU A 7 -36.02 19.91 5.41
N GLN A 8 -37.24 19.87 4.85
CA GLN A 8 -37.85 18.60 4.43
C GLN A 8 -37.16 18.08 3.17
N LEU A 9 -36.39 17.00 3.31
CA LEU A 9 -35.79 16.30 2.18
C LEU A 9 -36.89 15.57 1.38
N ILE A 10 -37.33 16.18 0.29
CA ILE A 10 -38.23 15.54 -0.67
C ILE A 10 -37.43 14.45 -1.39
N ARG A 11 -37.73 13.18 -1.13
CA ARG A 11 -37.15 12.06 -1.87
C ARG A 11 -37.65 12.10 -3.31
N ALA A 12 -36.81 12.55 -4.23
CA ALA A 12 -37.08 12.43 -5.66
C ALA A 12 -37.10 10.94 -6.05
N ARG A 13 -38.28 10.40 -6.35
CA ARG A 13 -38.42 9.09 -7.02
C ARG A 13 -38.12 9.26 -8.50
N VAL A 14 -36.91 9.67 -8.84
CA VAL A 14 -36.46 9.58 -10.23
C VAL A 14 -36.17 8.10 -10.47
N PRO A 15 -36.80 7.44 -11.47
CA PRO A 15 -36.32 6.13 -11.90
C PRO A 15 -34.91 6.34 -12.43
N ILE A 16 -33.90 5.98 -11.63
CA ILE A 16 -32.51 5.96 -12.07
C ILE A 16 -32.48 4.92 -13.18
N ALA A 17 -32.32 5.38 -14.43
CA ALA A 17 -32.14 4.48 -15.55
C ALA A 17 -31.00 3.52 -15.19
N ARG A 18 -31.26 2.21 -15.30
CA ARG A 18 -30.26 1.17 -15.10
C ARG A 18 -29.02 1.58 -15.90
N ARG A 19 -27.91 1.87 -15.21
CA ARG A 19 -26.62 2.08 -15.88
C ARG A 19 -26.39 0.83 -16.75
N LYS A 20 -26.32 1.01 -18.08
CA LYS A 20 -25.76 -0.01 -18.95
C LYS A 20 -24.34 -0.24 -18.44
N THR A 21 -24.12 -1.37 -17.80
CA THR A 21 -22.79 -1.87 -17.45
C THR A 21 -22.11 -2.27 -18.75
N GLY A 22 -21.68 -1.27 -19.51
CA GLY A 22 -20.76 -1.42 -20.63
C GLY A 22 -19.37 -1.13 -20.11
N GLY A 23 -18.49 -2.11 -20.19
CA GLY A 23 -17.09 -1.97 -19.79
C GLY A 23 -16.53 -3.27 -19.27
N GLY A 24 -16.42 -4.27 -20.14
CA GLY A 24 -15.83 -5.57 -19.84
C GLY A 24 -16.04 -6.47 -21.06
N GLY A 25 -14.95 -7.11 -21.53
CA GLY A 25 -15.06 -8.14 -22.54
C GLY A 25 -15.94 -9.30 -22.06
N PRO A 26 -16.29 -10.26 -22.93
CA PRO A 26 -16.94 -11.47 -22.46
C PRO A 26 -16.11 -12.11 -21.35
N PRO A 27 -16.74 -12.60 -20.26
CA PRO A 27 -16.00 -13.20 -19.16
C PRO A 27 -15.17 -14.38 -19.65
N PRO A 28 -13.98 -14.64 -19.06
CA PRO A 28 -13.13 -15.73 -19.47
C PRO A 28 -13.88 -17.07 -19.37
N GLN A 29 -13.70 -17.91 -20.38
CA GLN A 29 -14.37 -19.20 -20.49
C GLN A 29 -13.51 -20.33 -19.94
N ARG A 30 -14.17 -21.39 -19.47
CA ARG A 30 -13.51 -22.62 -19.00
C ARG A 30 -12.65 -23.22 -20.12
N GLY A 31 -11.42 -23.62 -19.78
CA GLY A 31 -10.49 -24.25 -20.73
C GLY A 31 -9.86 -23.26 -21.70
N GLY A 32 -10.09 -21.95 -21.52
CA GLY A 32 -9.42 -20.89 -22.27
C GLY A 32 -8.00 -20.60 -21.79
N GLY A 33 -7.54 -21.23 -20.71
CA GLY A 33 -6.19 -21.07 -20.17
C GLY A 33 -6.02 -19.84 -19.28
N HIS A 34 -7.10 -19.15 -18.93
CA HIS A 34 -7.09 -17.93 -18.11
C HIS A 34 -6.51 -18.19 -16.72
N GLY A 35 -6.96 -19.26 -16.05
CA GLY A 35 -6.43 -19.65 -14.75
C GLY A 35 -4.94 -20.05 -14.83
N GLY A 36 -4.56 -20.75 -15.90
CA GLY A 36 -3.16 -21.09 -16.19
C GLY A 36 -2.25 -19.87 -16.39
N ALA A 37 -2.74 -18.84 -17.11
CA ALA A 37 -2.01 -17.59 -17.31
C ALA A 37 -1.79 -16.85 -15.97
N LEU A 38 -2.86 -16.66 -15.18
CA LEU A 38 -2.78 -16.01 -13.88
C LEU A 38 -1.85 -16.75 -12.90
N ARG A 39 -1.78 -18.09 -12.97
CA ARG A 39 -0.80 -18.87 -12.17
C ARG A 39 0.63 -18.56 -12.56
N THR A 40 0.90 -18.45 -13.86
CA THR A 40 2.23 -18.15 -14.38
C THR A 40 2.65 -16.74 -13.98
N GLU A 41 1.75 -15.77 -14.09
CA GLU A 41 1.94 -14.39 -13.62
C GLU A 41 2.20 -14.34 -12.11
N THR A 42 1.43 -15.07 -11.30
CA THR A 42 1.64 -15.15 -9.85
C THR A 42 3.03 -15.71 -9.52
N GLN A 43 3.44 -16.80 -10.19
CA GLN A 43 4.76 -17.39 -10.00
C GLN A 43 5.90 -16.45 -10.42
N ALA A 44 5.73 -15.72 -11.51
CA ALA A 44 6.69 -14.71 -11.95
C ALA A 44 6.83 -13.59 -10.90
N ALA A 45 5.71 -13.05 -10.41
CA ALA A 45 5.70 -12.03 -9.37
C ALA A 45 6.40 -12.49 -8.07
N MET A 46 6.17 -13.73 -7.65
CA MET A 46 6.87 -14.33 -6.50
C MET A 46 8.38 -14.43 -6.74
N ALA A 47 8.79 -14.92 -7.91
CA ALA A 47 10.21 -15.08 -8.25
C ALA A 47 10.94 -13.74 -8.32
N GLU A 48 10.30 -12.72 -8.90
CA GLU A 48 10.82 -11.34 -8.96
C GLU A 48 11.03 -10.77 -7.55
N GLN A 49 10.05 -10.92 -6.66
CA GLN A 49 10.17 -10.43 -5.28
C GLN A 49 11.27 -11.14 -4.52
N GLN A 50 11.36 -12.46 -4.65
CA GLN A 50 12.41 -13.22 -4.00
C GLN A 50 13.81 -12.83 -4.50
N ALA A 51 13.94 -12.40 -5.75
CA ALA A 51 15.21 -11.96 -6.33
C ALA A 51 15.66 -10.58 -5.85
N VAL A 52 14.72 -9.66 -5.57
CA VAL A 52 15.03 -8.30 -5.09
C VAL A 52 15.05 -8.17 -3.57
N LYS A 53 14.51 -9.16 -2.85
CA LYS A 53 14.43 -9.15 -1.39
C LYS A 53 15.84 -9.17 -0.78
N PRO A 54 16.16 -8.23 0.13
CA PRO A 54 17.48 -8.22 0.74
C PRO A 54 17.67 -9.39 1.69
N ALA A 55 18.87 -9.99 1.69
CA ALA A 55 19.21 -11.14 2.54
C ALA A 55 19.07 -10.89 4.05
N ALA A 56 19.10 -9.63 4.47
CA ALA A 56 18.90 -9.24 5.86
C ALA A 56 17.46 -9.47 6.36
N PHE A 57 16.48 -9.49 5.45
CA PHE A 57 15.06 -9.69 5.78
C PHE A 57 14.67 -11.13 5.44
N VAL A 58 14.35 -11.95 6.44
CA VAL A 58 14.06 -13.38 6.25
C VAL A 58 12.56 -13.70 6.13
N ASP A 59 11.70 -12.71 6.34
CA ASP A 59 10.23 -12.84 6.39
C ASP A 59 9.60 -13.31 5.05
N PRO A 60 8.76 -14.37 5.01
CA PRO A 60 8.21 -14.89 3.76
C PRO A 60 7.15 -13.99 3.10
N SER A 61 6.89 -12.80 3.64
CA SER A 61 5.86 -11.88 3.14
C SER A 61 5.92 -11.63 1.62
N LEU A 62 4.76 -11.47 1.00
CA LEU A 62 4.59 -11.22 -0.44
C LEU A 62 3.56 -10.12 -0.69
N LEU A 63 3.75 -9.35 -1.76
CA LEU A 63 2.82 -8.29 -2.16
C LEU A 63 2.42 -8.39 -3.64
N LEU A 64 1.18 -8.74 -3.94
CA LEU A 64 0.68 -8.86 -5.30
C LEU A 64 -0.09 -7.62 -5.71
N ARG A 65 0.19 -7.10 -6.91
CA ARG A 65 -0.64 -6.14 -7.61
C ARG A 65 -1.62 -6.88 -8.51
N VAL A 66 -2.91 -6.76 -8.25
CA VAL A 66 -3.95 -7.50 -8.97
C VAL A 66 -4.90 -6.54 -9.65
N GLN A 67 -5.03 -6.65 -10.97
CA GLN A 67 -6.01 -5.91 -11.74
C GLN A 67 -7.34 -6.68 -11.71
N ILE A 68 -8.41 -6.05 -11.22
CA ILE A 68 -9.73 -6.68 -11.15
C ILE A 68 -10.78 -5.99 -12.02
N ASP A 69 -11.79 -6.75 -12.43
CA ASP A 69 -13.03 -6.25 -13.01
C ASP A 69 -14.21 -6.50 -12.05
N GLY A 70 -14.97 -5.44 -11.77
CA GLY A 70 -16.01 -5.46 -10.77
C GLY A 70 -15.45 -5.44 -9.34
N HIS A 71 -16.15 -6.12 -8.43
CA HIS A 71 -15.86 -6.08 -6.99
C HIS A 71 -15.67 -7.50 -6.46
N ILE A 72 -14.59 -7.73 -5.73
CA ILE A 72 -14.33 -8.92 -4.90
C ILE A 72 -14.33 -8.45 -3.45
N ALA A 73 -15.09 -9.13 -2.58
CA ALA A 73 -15.18 -8.73 -1.18
C ALA A 73 -13.87 -9.05 -0.45
N GLU A 74 -13.43 -8.19 0.47
CA GLU A 74 -12.19 -8.40 1.26
C GLU A 74 -12.17 -9.76 1.96
N SER A 75 -13.30 -10.18 2.54
CA SER A 75 -13.45 -11.51 3.14
C SER A 75 -13.18 -12.69 2.20
N GLU A 76 -13.25 -12.50 0.89
CA GLU A 76 -12.90 -13.52 -0.10
C GLU A 76 -11.38 -13.65 -0.25
N TRP A 77 -10.65 -12.53 -0.15
CA TRP A 77 -9.19 -12.51 -0.07
C TRP A 77 -8.69 -13.05 1.27
N ASP A 78 -9.33 -12.68 2.38
CA ASP A 78 -8.93 -13.14 3.71
C ASP A 78 -8.96 -14.67 3.82
N ARG A 79 -9.97 -15.32 3.20
CA ARG A 79 -10.08 -16.78 3.12
C ARG A 79 -8.94 -17.44 2.35
N LEU A 80 -8.18 -16.68 1.58
CA LEU A 80 -6.99 -17.10 0.84
C LEU A 80 -5.70 -16.76 1.58
N GLY A 81 -5.78 -16.19 2.79
CA GLY A 81 -4.61 -15.68 3.51
C GLY A 81 -4.04 -14.39 2.91
N LEU A 82 -4.87 -13.64 2.17
CA LEU A 82 -4.50 -12.39 1.51
C LEU A 82 -5.27 -11.22 2.13
N SER A 83 -4.58 -10.18 2.55
CA SER A 83 -5.21 -8.94 3.04
C SER A 83 -5.09 -7.83 1.99
N VAL A 84 -6.15 -7.07 1.78
CA VAL A 84 -6.10 -5.86 0.95
C VAL A 84 -5.39 -4.75 1.72
N VAL A 85 -4.29 -4.24 1.20
CA VAL A 85 -3.55 -3.10 1.81
C VAL A 85 -3.75 -1.79 1.08
N SER A 86 -4.20 -1.84 -0.18
CA SER A 86 -4.55 -0.66 -0.98
C SER A 86 -5.48 -1.03 -2.14
N SER A 87 -6.30 -0.08 -2.58
CA SER A 87 -7.13 -0.17 -3.77
C SER A 87 -7.11 1.16 -4.52
N ASP A 88 -6.89 1.11 -5.83
CA ASP A 88 -6.82 2.30 -6.70
C ASP A 88 -8.07 2.43 -7.59
N ALA A 89 -8.31 3.64 -8.09
CA ALA A 89 -9.45 3.99 -8.94
C ALA A 89 -9.43 3.24 -10.29
N ASP A 90 -8.26 2.81 -10.76
CA ASP A 90 -8.08 2.01 -11.96
C ASP A 90 -8.47 0.52 -11.77
N ARG A 91 -8.98 0.16 -10.58
CA ARG A 91 -9.34 -1.22 -10.17
C ARG A 91 -8.13 -2.13 -9.94
N THR A 92 -6.98 -1.55 -9.63
CA THR A 92 -5.85 -2.26 -9.06
C THR A 92 -6.07 -2.45 -7.57
N VAL A 93 -5.82 -3.67 -7.08
CA VAL A 93 -5.83 -4.02 -5.65
C VAL A 93 -4.45 -4.54 -5.28
N LEU A 94 -3.89 -4.05 -4.17
CA LEU A 94 -2.67 -4.58 -3.58
C LEU A 94 -3.02 -5.59 -2.49
N LEU A 95 -2.59 -6.82 -2.69
CA LEU A 95 -2.83 -7.96 -1.80
C LEU A 95 -1.54 -8.34 -1.10
N PHE A 96 -1.57 -8.39 0.22
CA PHE A 96 -0.45 -8.77 1.05
C PHE A 96 -0.66 -10.18 1.64
N SER A 97 0.37 -11.01 1.59
CA SER A 97 0.44 -12.29 2.31
C SER A 97 1.54 -12.19 3.34
N SER A 98 1.21 -12.32 4.63
CA SER A 98 2.19 -12.28 5.73
C SER A 98 3.00 -13.57 5.88
N THR A 99 2.50 -14.68 5.33
CA THR A 99 3.16 -16.00 5.43
C THR A 99 3.85 -16.40 4.14
N GLY A 100 3.63 -15.66 3.05
CA GLY A 100 4.05 -16.03 1.70
C GLY A 100 3.28 -17.22 1.12
N ASP A 101 2.30 -17.77 1.84
CA ASP A 101 1.53 -18.93 1.38
C ASP A 101 0.44 -18.50 0.41
N LEU A 102 0.60 -18.91 -0.86
CA LEU A 102 -0.35 -18.71 -1.93
C LEU A 102 -0.97 -20.03 -2.41
N THR A 103 -0.83 -21.12 -1.65
CA THR A 103 -1.21 -22.47 -2.10
C THR A 103 -2.68 -22.56 -2.49
N GLU A 104 -3.59 -22.11 -1.62
CA GLU A 104 -5.02 -22.12 -1.89
C GLU A 104 -5.38 -21.18 -3.05
N PHE A 105 -4.72 -20.02 -3.16
CA PHE A 105 -4.94 -19.11 -4.27
C PHE A 105 -4.53 -19.76 -5.61
N MET A 106 -3.33 -20.32 -5.68
CA MET A 106 -2.81 -21.04 -6.85
C MET A 106 -3.66 -22.26 -7.23
N ASP A 107 -4.19 -22.99 -6.25
CA ASP A 107 -5.10 -24.10 -6.48
C ASP A 107 -6.42 -23.63 -7.12
N ARG A 108 -7.02 -22.54 -6.61
CA ARG A 108 -8.25 -21.98 -7.20
C ARG A 108 -8.05 -21.47 -8.62
N LEU A 109 -6.92 -20.82 -8.90
CA LEU A 109 -6.55 -20.45 -10.27
C LEU A 109 -6.48 -21.69 -11.17
N GLY A 110 -5.88 -22.80 -10.69
CA GLY A 110 -5.79 -24.04 -11.44
C GLY A 110 -7.14 -24.72 -11.69
N LYS A 111 -8.03 -24.70 -10.70
CA LYS A 111 -9.36 -25.29 -10.80
C LYS A 111 -10.30 -24.53 -11.73
N PHE A 112 -10.03 -23.27 -12.04
CA PHE A 112 -10.85 -22.47 -12.96
C PHE A 112 -10.96 -23.11 -14.36
N ASP A 113 -9.82 -23.56 -14.91
CA ASP A 113 -9.78 -24.20 -16.23
C ASP A 113 -10.19 -25.68 -16.20
N ALA A 114 -10.22 -26.29 -15.01
CA ALA A 114 -10.61 -27.68 -14.83
C ALA A 114 -12.12 -27.90 -15.07
N PRO A 115 -12.55 -29.15 -15.35
CA PRO A 115 -13.96 -29.50 -15.34
C PRO A 115 -14.65 -29.08 -14.03
N PRO A 116 -15.92 -28.67 -14.09
CA PRO A 116 -16.63 -28.20 -12.91
C PRO A 116 -16.75 -29.32 -11.86
N ALA A 117 -16.59 -28.98 -10.59
CA ALA A 117 -16.70 -29.94 -9.50
C ALA A 117 -18.11 -30.55 -9.38
N ASN A 118 -19.14 -29.78 -9.76
CA ASN A 118 -20.53 -30.20 -9.70
C ASN A 118 -21.07 -30.57 -11.10
N PRO A 119 -21.64 -31.78 -11.27
CA PRO A 119 -22.33 -32.16 -12.50
C PRO A 119 -23.45 -31.17 -12.84
N GLY A 120 -23.41 -30.57 -14.03
CA GLY A 120 -24.41 -29.60 -14.50
C GLY A 120 -24.08 -28.12 -14.27
N GLN A 121 -22.98 -27.81 -13.59
CA GLN A 121 -22.51 -26.43 -13.46
C GLN A 121 -22.03 -25.88 -14.81
N LYS A 122 -22.67 -24.80 -15.26
CA LYS A 122 -22.34 -24.12 -16.53
C LYS A 122 -21.09 -23.24 -16.41
N ASN A 123 -20.95 -22.51 -15.31
CA ASN A 123 -19.85 -21.58 -15.10
C ASN A 123 -18.55 -22.31 -14.70
N PRO A 124 -17.36 -21.75 -14.99
CA PRO A 124 -16.10 -22.25 -14.44
C PRO A 124 -16.11 -22.31 -12.91
N ASN A 125 -15.25 -23.16 -12.32
CA ASN A 125 -15.04 -23.12 -10.87
C ASN A 125 -14.47 -21.76 -10.47
N TYR A 126 -14.89 -21.22 -9.32
CA TYR A 126 -14.42 -19.93 -8.80
C TYR A 126 -14.57 -18.75 -9.78
N ALA A 127 -15.58 -18.78 -10.66
CA ALA A 127 -15.79 -17.71 -11.65
C ALA A 127 -15.99 -16.31 -11.05
N GLY A 128 -16.50 -16.21 -9.82
CA GLY A 128 -16.65 -14.94 -9.10
C GLY A 128 -15.34 -14.31 -8.62
N LEU A 129 -14.29 -15.12 -8.45
CA LEU A 129 -12.96 -14.69 -8.05
C LEU A 129 -12.04 -14.61 -9.27
N VAL A 130 -11.71 -15.76 -9.85
CA VAL A 130 -10.69 -15.89 -10.90
C VAL A 130 -11.15 -15.23 -12.20
N GLY A 131 -12.45 -15.33 -12.52
CA GLY A 131 -13.01 -14.70 -13.71
C GLY A 131 -13.06 -13.17 -13.64
N ARG A 132 -12.80 -12.58 -12.46
CA ARG A 132 -12.72 -11.13 -12.26
C ARG A 132 -11.29 -10.62 -12.21
N ILE A 133 -10.29 -11.49 -12.18
CA ILE A 133 -8.88 -11.09 -12.20
C ILE A 133 -8.46 -11.00 -13.66
N ASN A 134 -7.95 -9.83 -14.07
CA ASN A 134 -7.46 -9.58 -15.42
C ASN A 134 -5.94 -9.76 -15.55
N GLY A 135 -5.22 -9.68 -14.44
CA GLY A 135 -3.78 -9.87 -14.41
C GLY A 135 -3.20 -9.71 -13.01
N ILE A 136 -2.03 -10.31 -12.80
CA ILE A 136 -1.29 -10.29 -11.55
C ILE A 136 0.16 -9.87 -11.86
N ALA A 137 0.72 -8.99 -11.01
CA ALA A 137 2.11 -8.56 -11.11
C ALA A 137 2.71 -8.35 -9.72
N GLY A 138 4.04 -8.30 -9.65
CA GLY A 138 4.74 -7.79 -8.46
C GLY A 138 4.73 -6.26 -8.40
N LEU A 139 5.24 -5.72 -7.30
CA LEU A 139 5.70 -4.33 -7.23
C LEU A 139 7.20 -4.29 -7.46
N ALA A 140 7.64 -3.41 -8.35
CA ALA A 140 9.06 -3.16 -8.57
C ALA A 140 9.60 -2.20 -7.49
N PRO A 141 10.91 -2.22 -7.20
CA PRO A 141 11.54 -1.28 -6.27
C PRO A 141 11.21 0.19 -6.52
N ARG A 142 11.15 0.62 -7.78
CA ARG A 142 10.77 1.99 -8.18
C ARG A 142 9.33 2.38 -7.80
N ASP A 143 8.45 1.40 -7.65
CA ASP A 143 7.06 1.65 -7.28
C ASP A 143 6.94 2.08 -5.81
N ARG A 144 8.00 1.87 -5.01
CA ARG A 144 8.11 2.32 -3.62
C ARG A 144 8.63 3.75 -3.49
N LEU A 145 9.10 4.38 -4.57
CA LEU A 145 9.51 5.78 -4.54
C LEU A 145 8.28 6.71 -4.52
N GLY A 146 8.23 7.60 -3.55
CA GLY A 146 7.14 8.54 -3.38
C GLY A 146 7.11 9.71 -4.37
N PRO A 147 6.01 10.47 -4.38
CA PRO A 147 5.81 11.55 -5.34
C PRO A 147 6.84 12.68 -5.20
N LYS A 148 7.29 13.05 -4.01
CA LYS A 148 8.23 14.18 -3.84
C LYS A 148 9.64 13.82 -4.27
N ILE A 149 10.12 12.64 -3.90
CA ILE A 149 11.42 12.15 -4.35
C ILE A 149 11.41 11.94 -5.88
N LYS A 150 10.29 11.50 -6.46
CA LYS A 150 10.10 11.47 -7.92
C LYS A 150 10.14 12.86 -8.56
N ALA A 151 9.55 13.87 -7.92
CA ALA A 151 9.62 15.26 -8.39
C ALA A 151 11.06 15.81 -8.41
N MET A 152 11.95 15.27 -7.58
CA MET A 152 13.39 15.57 -7.60
C MET A 152 14.17 14.81 -8.68
N GLY A 153 13.50 14.00 -9.51
CA GLY A 153 14.10 13.27 -10.63
C GLY A 153 14.48 11.82 -10.34
N PHE A 154 14.13 11.28 -9.17
CA PHE A 154 14.42 9.88 -8.82
C PHE A 154 13.34 8.98 -9.41
N THR A 155 13.71 8.11 -10.34
CA THR A 155 12.80 7.21 -11.05
C THR A 155 13.16 5.74 -10.88
N GLU A 156 14.42 5.44 -10.59
CA GLU A 156 14.93 4.09 -10.40
C GLU A 156 15.76 3.99 -9.12
N SER A 157 15.95 2.78 -8.60
CA SER A 157 16.73 2.57 -7.37
C SER A 157 18.18 3.06 -7.49
N ALA A 158 18.74 3.06 -8.70
CA ALA A 158 20.09 3.53 -8.98
C ALA A 158 20.27 5.06 -8.82
N ASP A 159 19.19 5.84 -8.80
CA ASP A 159 19.26 7.29 -8.60
C ASP A 159 19.66 7.64 -7.16
N LEU A 160 19.39 6.75 -6.21
CA LEU A 160 19.90 6.82 -4.84
C LEU A 160 21.41 6.53 -4.82
N GLN A 161 22.19 7.61 -4.74
CA GLN A 161 23.65 7.55 -4.81
C GLN A 161 24.24 6.97 -3.52
N ASP A 162 25.22 6.09 -3.70
CA ASP A 162 25.83 5.27 -2.64
C ASP A 162 26.29 6.05 -1.41
N ASP A 163 26.98 7.17 -1.62
CA ASP A 163 27.65 7.95 -0.57
C ASP A 163 26.94 9.28 -0.27
N THR A 164 25.76 9.51 -0.89
CA THR A 164 24.91 10.66 -0.58
C THR A 164 23.96 10.30 0.54
N ARG A 165 23.86 11.19 1.54
CA ARG A 165 22.88 11.08 2.63
C ARG A 165 21.56 11.72 2.24
N TYR A 166 20.48 11.05 2.59
CA TYR A 166 19.11 11.49 2.37
C TYR A 166 18.36 11.46 3.70
N VAL A 167 17.50 12.45 3.92
CA VAL A 167 16.48 12.39 4.96
C VAL A 167 15.17 11.97 4.30
N LEU A 168 14.64 10.81 4.70
CA LEU A 168 13.51 10.16 4.06
C LEU A 168 12.48 9.72 5.10
N ASP A 169 11.22 9.77 4.71
CA ASP A 169 10.13 9.11 5.43
C ASP A 169 9.89 7.74 4.78
N VAL A 170 10.00 6.67 5.57
CA VAL A 170 9.73 5.28 5.19
C VAL A 170 8.40 4.88 5.80
N GLU A 171 7.39 4.73 4.96
CA GLU A 171 6.04 4.31 5.35
C GLU A 171 5.87 2.81 5.13
N LEU A 172 5.19 2.13 6.05
CA LEU A 172 4.81 0.72 5.94
C LEU A 172 3.33 0.60 5.58
N TRP A 173 2.98 -0.46 4.86
CA TRP A 173 1.58 -0.84 4.67
C TRP A 173 0.89 -1.09 6.02
N GLU A 174 -0.42 -0.90 6.06
CA GLU A 174 -1.24 -1.37 7.17
C GLU A 174 -1.45 -2.88 7.04
N PHE A 175 -0.48 -3.68 7.50
CA PHE A 175 -0.55 -5.14 7.47
C PHE A 175 -0.58 -5.74 8.87
N GLY A 176 -1.26 -6.89 8.98
CA GLY A 176 -1.28 -7.71 10.18
C GLY A 176 -1.76 -6.95 11.42
N THR A 177 -1.21 -7.34 12.57
CA THR A 177 -1.49 -6.73 13.87
C THR A 177 -0.45 -5.67 14.21
N ARG A 178 -0.79 -4.74 15.10
CA ARG A 178 0.16 -3.73 15.59
C ARG A 178 1.49 -4.32 16.10
N PRO A 179 1.53 -5.40 16.90
CA PRO A 179 2.80 -6.03 17.30
C PRO A 179 3.66 -6.52 16.13
N GLN A 180 3.04 -6.97 15.03
CA GLN A 180 3.78 -7.38 13.83
C GLN A 180 4.40 -6.17 13.13
N ARG A 181 3.68 -5.04 13.07
CA ARG A 181 4.23 -3.78 12.54
C ARG A 181 5.35 -3.23 13.43
N GLU A 182 5.19 -3.27 14.75
CA GLU A 182 6.24 -2.90 15.72
C GLU A 182 7.50 -3.75 15.54
N ALA A 183 7.34 -5.07 15.37
CA ALA A 183 8.46 -5.98 15.10
C ALA A 183 9.16 -5.65 13.77
N LYS A 184 8.40 -5.36 12.71
CA LYS A 184 8.96 -5.01 11.39
C LYS A 184 9.71 -3.68 11.41
N VAL A 185 9.14 -2.67 12.09
CA VAL A 185 9.81 -1.39 12.32
C VAL A 185 11.13 -1.60 13.04
N ALA A 186 11.16 -2.40 14.11
CA ALA A 186 12.38 -2.70 14.85
C ALA A 186 13.42 -3.43 13.99
N GLU A 187 13.01 -4.36 13.12
CA GLU A 187 13.88 -5.05 12.15
C GLU A 187 14.51 -4.05 11.16
N ILE A 188 13.72 -3.14 10.59
CA ILE A 188 14.19 -2.10 9.66
C ILE A 188 15.14 -1.13 10.36
N GLU A 189 14.81 -0.69 11.57
CA GLU A 189 15.65 0.19 12.38
C GLU A 189 17.01 -0.44 12.66
N GLN A 190 17.03 -1.69 13.10
CA GLN A 190 18.29 -2.44 13.33
C GLN A 190 19.12 -2.56 12.06
N PHE A 191 18.49 -2.85 10.93
CA PHE A 191 19.14 -2.93 9.63
C PHE A 191 19.80 -1.60 9.22
N LEU A 192 19.11 -0.47 9.42
CA LEU A 192 19.62 0.86 9.10
C LEU A 192 20.76 1.29 10.01
N ILE A 193 20.62 1.06 11.33
CA ILE A 193 21.65 1.39 12.33
C ILE A 193 22.92 0.56 12.08
N ALA A 194 22.79 -0.73 11.75
CA ALA A 194 23.92 -1.59 11.40
C ALA A 194 24.74 -1.08 10.20
N GLN A 195 24.13 -0.25 9.35
CA GLN A 195 24.77 0.40 8.20
C GLN A 195 25.21 1.85 8.48
N GLY A 196 25.19 2.29 9.74
CA GLY A 196 25.62 3.63 10.15
C GLY A 196 24.62 4.75 9.79
N SER A 197 23.35 4.39 9.57
CA SER A 197 22.26 5.34 9.37
C SER A 197 21.66 5.77 10.72
N ALA A 198 20.90 6.85 10.74
CA ALA A 198 20.16 7.32 11.91
C ALA A 198 18.65 7.21 11.68
N VAL A 199 17.91 6.81 12.70
CA VAL A 199 16.45 6.90 12.74
C VAL A 199 16.10 8.04 13.69
N TYR A 200 15.45 9.07 13.19
CA TYR A 200 15.13 10.29 13.95
C TYR A 200 13.83 10.18 14.72
N ASP A 201 12.82 9.58 14.10
CA ASP A 201 11.50 9.43 14.70
C ASP A 201 10.77 8.23 14.10
N THR A 202 9.86 7.65 14.87
CA THR A 202 9.03 6.54 14.46
C THR A 202 7.63 6.70 15.02
N TYR A 203 6.65 6.75 14.13
CA TYR A 203 5.23 6.80 14.48
C TYR A 203 4.52 5.51 14.05
N ILE A 204 3.86 4.85 15.00
CA ILE A 204 3.06 3.65 14.78
C ILE A 204 1.63 3.93 15.24
N GLY A 205 0.81 4.38 14.30
CA GLY A 205 -0.58 4.74 14.52
C GLY A 205 -1.58 3.65 14.12
N PRO A 206 -2.88 3.92 14.31
CA PRO A 206 -3.95 3.02 13.90
C PRO A 206 -4.14 2.94 12.37
N SER A 207 -3.65 3.92 11.62
CA SER A 207 -3.87 4.04 10.18
C SER A 207 -2.61 4.31 9.36
N ILE A 208 -1.47 4.51 10.01
CA ILE A 208 -0.19 4.79 9.35
C ILE A 208 0.96 4.34 10.24
N THR A 209 2.00 3.79 9.62
CA THR A 209 3.28 3.51 10.27
C THR A 209 4.38 4.15 9.44
N VAL A 210 5.13 5.06 10.04
CA VAL A 210 6.15 5.83 9.34
C VAL A 210 7.39 6.00 10.22
N MET A 211 8.57 5.92 9.58
CA MET A 211 9.86 6.15 10.20
C MET A 211 10.56 7.28 9.45
N ARG A 212 11.12 8.26 10.17
CA ARG A 212 12.01 9.26 9.58
C ARG A 212 13.45 8.84 9.76
N VAL A 213 14.18 8.73 8.66
CA VAL A 213 15.54 8.18 8.65
C VAL A 213 16.49 9.12 7.93
N GLU A 214 17.72 9.25 8.43
CA GLU A 214 18.86 9.76 7.68
C GLU A 214 19.77 8.60 7.30
N ALA A 215 19.87 8.31 6.01
CA ALA A 215 20.58 7.14 5.51
C ALA A 215 21.25 7.43 4.18
N THR A 216 22.29 6.68 3.83
CA THR A 216 22.89 6.78 2.50
C THR A 216 22.05 6.04 1.45
N GLY A 217 22.20 6.37 0.17
CA GLY A 217 21.52 5.63 -0.90
C GLY A 217 21.84 4.13 -0.87
N ARG A 218 23.07 3.77 -0.48
CA ARG A 218 23.46 2.36 -0.25
C ARG A 218 22.61 1.66 0.80
N SER A 219 22.33 2.33 1.92
CA SER A 219 21.55 1.77 3.04
C SER A 219 20.05 1.70 2.73
N VAL A 220 19.52 2.66 1.96
CA VAL A 220 18.08 2.75 1.65
C VAL A 220 17.66 1.84 0.51
N ARG A 221 18.47 1.67 -0.54
CA ARG A 221 18.09 0.87 -1.73
C ARG A 221 17.56 -0.53 -1.41
N PRO A 222 18.14 -1.30 -0.47
CA PRO A 222 17.59 -2.60 -0.08
C PRO A 222 16.14 -2.52 0.43
N LEU A 223 15.76 -1.44 1.12
CA LEU A 223 14.41 -1.27 1.65
C LEU A 223 13.34 -1.24 0.55
N LEU A 224 13.69 -0.80 -0.68
CA LEU A 224 12.76 -0.81 -1.81
C LEU A 224 12.31 -2.23 -2.21
N GLY A 225 13.05 -3.26 -1.80
CA GLY A 225 12.71 -4.68 -2.01
C GLY A 225 11.95 -5.33 -0.85
N VAL A 226 11.64 -4.60 0.23
CA VAL A 226 10.96 -5.13 1.42
C VAL A 226 9.44 -5.05 1.23
N PRO A 227 8.70 -6.17 1.13
CA PRO A 227 7.27 -6.17 0.80
C PRO A 227 6.40 -5.25 1.65
N GLU A 228 6.70 -5.14 2.94
CA GLU A 228 5.98 -4.41 3.98
C GLU A 228 6.07 -2.88 3.85
N ILE A 229 7.04 -2.37 3.10
CA ILE A 229 7.21 -0.92 2.90
C ILE A 229 6.20 -0.43 1.86
N ALA A 230 5.40 0.58 2.19
CA ALA A 230 4.48 1.19 1.24
C ALA A 230 5.21 2.17 0.32
N ILE A 231 5.90 3.14 0.91
CA ILE A 231 6.51 4.24 0.19
C ILE A 231 7.75 4.74 0.93
N ILE A 232 8.73 5.22 0.18
CA ILE A 232 9.90 5.95 0.65
C ILE A 232 9.88 7.30 -0.06
N ASP A 233 9.73 8.38 0.70
CA ASP A 233 9.59 9.73 0.14
C ASP A 233 10.38 10.78 0.94
N LEU A 234 10.44 12.00 0.41
CA LEU A 234 10.96 13.14 1.14
C LEU A 234 9.95 13.59 2.22
N PRO A 235 10.44 14.00 3.41
CA PRO A 235 9.61 14.64 4.42
C PRO A 235 8.72 15.77 3.86
N PRO A 236 7.52 16.00 4.40
CA PRO A 236 6.77 17.22 4.11
C PRO A 236 7.56 18.46 4.52
N GLU A 237 7.69 19.39 3.59
CA GLU A 237 8.07 20.75 3.91
C GLU A 237 6.89 21.41 4.64
N PRO A 238 7.07 21.89 5.87
CA PRO A 238 6.01 22.59 6.56
C PRO A 238 5.70 23.88 5.80
N ASP A 239 4.45 24.04 5.38
CA ASP A 239 3.92 25.29 4.82
C ASP A 239 3.66 26.32 5.95
N LEU A 240 4.62 26.41 6.86
CA LEU A 240 4.71 27.54 7.75
C LEU A 240 5.23 28.67 6.87
N GLU A 241 4.32 29.44 6.27
CA GLU A 241 4.54 30.87 6.25
C GLU A 241 4.85 31.22 7.70
N ALA A 242 6.15 31.31 8.01
CA ALA A 242 6.57 31.87 9.27
C ALA A 242 6.00 33.28 9.23
N GLN A 243 4.82 33.47 9.83
CA GLN A 243 4.43 34.78 10.32
C GLN A 243 5.67 35.25 11.03
N PRO A 244 6.30 36.36 10.59
CA PRO A 244 7.60 36.75 11.05
C PRO A 244 7.53 36.64 12.56
N LEU A 245 8.31 35.71 13.12
CA LEU A 245 8.34 35.47 14.55
C LEU A 245 8.61 36.86 15.09
N VAL A 246 7.58 37.50 15.67
CA VAL A 246 7.73 38.87 16.13
C VAL A 246 8.83 38.72 17.15
N ALA A 247 10.01 39.23 16.79
CA ALA A 247 11.08 39.42 17.74
C ALA A 247 10.49 40.41 18.72
N LEU A 248 9.82 39.90 19.74
CA LEU A 248 9.55 40.60 20.96
C LEU A 248 10.94 40.85 21.52
N ASP A 249 11.55 41.94 21.07
CA ASP A 249 12.62 42.53 21.83
C ASP A 249 12.05 42.83 23.22
N ALA A 250 12.89 42.69 24.24
CA ALA A 250 12.51 43.05 25.60
C ALA A 250 12.32 44.58 25.77
N GLY A 251 12.42 45.37 24.70
CA GLY A 251 12.29 46.82 24.70
C GLY A 251 10.84 47.31 24.64
N GLY A 252 9.89 46.43 24.28
CA GLY A 252 8.46 46.76 24.18
C GLY A 252 7.57 46.33 25.34
N VAL A 253 8.11 45.71 26.39
CA VAL A 253 7.30 45.28 27.55
C VAL A 253 6.95 46.53 28.38
N PRO A 254 5.65 46.90 28.51
CA PRO A 254 5.28 48.01 29.38
C PRO A 254 5.67 47.69 30.82
N PRO A 255 6.17 48.68 31.59
CA PRO A 255 6.57 48.45 32.97
C PRO A 255 5.37 47.89 33.75
N VAL A 256 5.63 46.83 34.52
CA VAL A 256 4.64 46.29 35.46
C VAL A 256 4.31 47.40 36.45
N LEU A 257 3.07 47.86 36.44
CA LEU A 257 2.59 48.81 37.44
C LEU A 257 2.60 48.09 38.79
N GLU A 258 3.40 48.62 39.73
CA GLU A 258 3.39 48.09 41.08
C GLU A 258 2.01 48.28 41.72
N PRO A 259 1.56 47.34 42.58
CA PRO A 259 0.28 47.46 43.25
C PRO A 259 0.31 48.72 44.12
N SER A 260 -0.71 49.56 43.99
CA SER A 260 -0.95 50.66 44.92
C SER A 260 -1.27 50.09 46.32
N GLU A 261 -0.54 50.53 47.34
CA GLU A 261 -0.82 50.28 48.77
C GLU A 261 -2.26 50.65 49.15
#